data_AF-A0A952FD04-F1
#
_entry.id   AF-A0A952FD04-F1
#
_cell.length_a   1.000
_cell.length_b   1.000
_cell.length_c   1.000
_cell.angle_alpha   90.00
_cell.angle_beta   90.00
_cell.angle_gamma   90.00
#
_symmetry.space_group_name_H-M   'P 1'
#
loop_
_entity.id
_entity.type
_entity.pdbx_description
1 polymer ?
#
loop_
_entity_poly.entity_id
_entity_poly.type
_entity_poly.pdbx_seq_one_letter_code
_entity_poly.pdbx_strand_id
1 'polypeptide(L)'
;MNTHAAFSASYATARAKFLEAANTAGMTLRSYEHPLKGRDGETLAMDVALDGPPDAEKLFMVTSACHGVEGYCGSGVQVYAAQDAKWRAKALAGGVAVLYIHALNP
;
A
#
# COMPACT_ATOMS: atom_id res chain seq x y z
N MET A 1 -17.09 4.88 2.73
CA MET A 1 -16.10 4.81 1.64
C MET A 1 -16.48 3.65 0.74
N ASN A 2 -16.46 3.80 -0.59
CA ASN A 2 -16.86 2.73 -1.50
C ASN A 2 -15.69 1.73 -1.64
N THR A 3 -15.88 0.50 -1.17
CA THR A 3 -14.88 -0.57 -1.24
C THR A 3 -14.46 -0.89 -2.66
N HIS A 4 -15.39 -0.89 -3.63
CA HIS A 4 -15.08 -1.20 -5.03
C HIS A 4 -14.11 -0.21 -5.67
N ALA A 5 -14.11 1.06 -5.23
CA ALA A 5 -13.24 2.08 -5.78
C ALA A 5 -11.75 1.83 -5.45
N ALA A 6 -11.47 1.07 -4.39
CA ALA A 6 -10.10 0.75 -3.98
C ALA A 6 -9.43 -0.31 -4.89
N PHE A 7 -10.22 -1.20 -5.50
CA PHE A 7 -9.69 -2.29 -6.32
C PHE A 7 -9.39 -1.87 -7.75
N SER A 8 -8.46 -2.56 -8.40
CA SER A 8 -8.00 -2.28 -9.76
C SER A 8 -7.78 -3.59 -10.53
N ALA A 9 -7.95 -3.52 -11.85
CA ALA A 9 -7.76 -4.66 -12.76
C ALA A 9 -6.36 -4.68 -13.43
N SER A 10 -5.50 -3.71 -13.13
CA SER A 10 -4.13 -3.62 -13.64
C SER A 10 -3.18 -3.14 -12.55
N TYR A 11 -1.92 -3.58 -12.65
CA TYR A 11 -0.87 -3.20 -11.73
C TYR A 11 -0.65 -1.66 -11.73
N ALA A 12 -0.56 -1.04 -12.91
CA ALA A 12 -0.35 0.41 -13.02
C ALA A 12 -1.41 1.23 -12.27
N THR A 13 -2.70 0.88 -12.43
CA THR A 13 -3.80 1.56 -11.72
C THR A 13 -3.78 1.23 -10.22
N ALA A 14 -3.45 -0.01 -9.84
CA ALA A 14 -3.35 -0.42 -8.44
C ALA A 14 -2.24 0.38 -7.70
N ARG A 15 -1.06 0.48 -8.33
CA ARG A 15 0.07 1.27 -7.84
C ARG A 15 -0.28 2.75 -7.70
N ALA A 16 -0.89 3.34 -8.73
CA ALA A 16 -1.28 4.76 -8.70
C ALA A 16 -2.22 5.04 -7.51
N LYS A 17 -3.24 4.20 -7.31
CA LYS A 17 -4.17 4.33 -6.17
C LYS A 17 -3.49 4.17 -4.82
N PHE A 18 -2.54 3.23 -4.71
CA PHE A 18 -1.79 3.03 -3.46
C PHE A 18 -0.96 4.27 -3.11
N LEU A 19 -0.19 4.79 -4.06
CA LEU A 19 0.63 5.99 -3.89
C LEU A 19 -0.24 7.21 -3.54
N GLU A 20 -1.35 7.41 -4.25
CA GLU A 20 -2.30 8.49 -3.97
C GLU A 20 -2.92 8.38 -2.58
N ALA A 21 -3.38 7.19 -2.19
CA ALA A 21 -3.99 6.94 -0.88
C ALA A 21 -3.00 7.18 0.26
N ALA A 22 -1.77 6.64 0.14
CA ALA A 22 -0.73 6.81 1.15
C ALA A 22 -0.28 8.28 1.27
N ASN A 23 -0.09 8.98 0.15
CA ASN A 23 0.26 10.40 0.15
C ASN A 23 -0.85 11.26 0.76
N THR A 24 -2.11 10.99 0.40
CA THR A 24 -3.28 11.69 0.96
C THR A 24 -3.42 11.46 2.46
N ALA A 25 -3.04 10.27 2.94
CA ALA A 25 -3.03 9.93 4.35
C ALA A 25 -1.84 10.52 5.13
N GLY A 26 -0.88 11.17 4.46
CA GLY A 26 0.32 11.73 5.08
C GLY A 26 1.35 10.68 5.52
N MET A 27 1.33 9.50 4.90
CA MET A 27 2.27 8.41 5.22
C MET A 27 3.67 8.72 4.67
N THR A 28 4.70 8.20 5.35
CA THR A 28 6.07 8.25 4.82
C THR A 28 6.24 7.19 3.74
N LEU A 29 6.45 7.61 2.50
CA LEU A 29 6.54 6.75 1.33
C LEU A 29 7.98 6.53 0.86
N ARG A 30 8.29 5.31 0.45
CA ARG A 30 9.52 4.95 -0.26
C ARG A 30 9.24 3.92 -1.34
N SER A 31 9.70 4.21 -2.56
CA SER A 31 9.60 3.28 -3.69
C SER A 31 10.94 2.63 -3.98
N TYR A 32 10.92 1.33 -4.23
CA TYR A 32 12.06 0.55 -4.72
C TYR A 32 11.73 0.10 -6.13
N GLU A 33 12.16 0.89 -7.12
CA GLU A 33 11.91 0.57 -8.53
C GLU A 33 12.66 -0.69 -8.95
N HIS A 34 11.95 -1.57 -9.64
CA HIS A 34 12.52 -2.75 -10.26
C HIS A 34 13.21 -2.35 -11.58
N PRO A 35 14.38 -2.94 -11.92
CA PRO A 35 15.13 -2.53 -13.11
C PRO A 35 14.41 -2.86 -14.44
N LEU A 36 13.54 -3.87 -14.44
CA LEU A 36 12.74 -4.26 -15.61
C LEU A 36 11.37 -3.57 -15.63
N LYS A 37 10.81 -3.44 -16.82
CA LYS A 37 9.44 -2.96 -17.05
C LYS A 37 8.42 -4.09 -16.95
N GLY A 38 7.18 -3.70 -16.63
CA GLY A 38 6.03 -4.59 -16.63
C GLY A 38 5.64 -5.03 -18.03
N ARG A 39 4.70 -5.98 -18.10
CA ARG A 39 4.19 -6.53 -19.35
C ARG A 39 3.67 -5.44 -20.29
N ASP A 40 3.07 -4.40 -19.73
CA ASP A 40 2.43 -3.31 -20.47
C ASP A 40 3.38 -2.09 -20.57
N GLY A 41 4.67 -2.26 -20.26
CA GLY A 41 5.73 -1.25 -20.34
C GLY A 41 5.84 -0.34 -19.11
N GLU A 42 5.06 -0.59 -18.07
CA GLU A 42 4.97 0.25 -16.89
C GLU A 42 6.17 0.09 -15.94
N THR A 43 6.39 1.10 -15.09
CA THR A 43 7.40 1.01 -14.03
C THR A 43 6.91 0.09 -12.92
N LEU A 44 7.63 -1.01 -12.73
CA LEU A 44 7.49 -1.91 -11.61
C LEU A 44 8.25 -1.37 -10.40
N ALA A 45 7.66 -1.48 -9.21
CA ALA A 45 8.26 -1.05 -7.96
C ALA A 45 7.57 -1.72 -6.77
N MET A 46 8.37 -2.03 -5.75
CA MET A 46 7.83 -2.27 -4.42
C MET A 46 7.70 -0.92 -3.72
N ASP A 47 6.47 -0.55 -3.35
CA ASP A 47 6.18 0.72 -2.68
C ASP A 47 5.90 0.45 -1.19
N VAL A 48 6.61 1.16 -0.32
CA VAL A 48 6.49 1.02 1.14
C VAL A 48 5.94 2.31 1.71
N ALA A 49 4.86 2.21 2.50
CA ALA A 49 4.23 3.34 3.19
C ALA A 49 4.17 3.06 4.69
N LEU A 50 4.72 3.97 5.49
CA LEU A 50 4.63 3.93 6.95
C LEU A 50 3.59 4.94 7.45
N ASP A 51 2.60 4.44 8.19
CA ASP A 51 1.60 5.21 8.92
C ASP A 51 1.90 5.16 10.43
N GLY A 52 2.18 6.31 11.02
CA GLY A 52 2.58 6.45 12.43
C GLY A 52 4.09 6.66 12.65
N PRO A 53 4.53 6.71 13.93
CA PRO A 53 5.91 7.03 14.29
C PRO A 53 6.92 5.95 13.84
N PRO A 54 8.09 6.30 13.28
CA PRO A 54 9.11 5.34 12.87
C PRO A 54 9.78 4.60 14.05
N ASP A 55 9.60 5.11 15.26
CA ASP A 55 10.11 4.57 16.53
C ASP A 55 9.01 3.95 17.40
N ALA A 56 7.82 3.67 16.83
CA ALA A 56 6.76 2.99 17.56
C ALA A 56 7.20 1.61 18.08
N GLU A 57 6.87 1.29 19.33
CA GLU A 57 7.22 0.00 19.96
C GLU A 57 6.58 -1.21 19.26
N LYS A 58 5.48 -0.99 18.52
CA LYS A 58 4.72 -2.04 17.83
C LYS A 58 4.56 -1.68 16.36
N LEU A 59 4.88 -2.64 15.50
CA LEU A 59 4.71 -2.53 14.06
C LEU A 59 3.73 -3.59 13.56
N PHE A 60 2.70 -3.18 12.84
CA PHE A 60 1.81 -4.07 12.10
C PHE A 60 2.10 -3.98 10.60
N MET A 61 2.52 -5.08 9.99
CA MET A 61 2.91 -5.10 8.58
C MET A 61 1.81 -5.72 7.72
N VAL A 62 1.45 -5.03 6.63
CA VAL A 62 0.50 -5.50 5.62
C VAL A 62 1.20 -5.58 4.28
N THR A 63 1.46 -6.79 3.79
CA THR A 63 2.14 -7.02 2.51
C THR A 63 1.21 -7.65 1.48
N SER A 64 1.44 -7.36 0.19
CA SER A 64 0.66 -7.92 -0.93
C SER A 64 1.56 -8.30 -2.11
N ALA A 65 0.99 -9.03 -3.07
CA ALA A 65 1.66 -9.48 -4.30
C ALA A 65 2.95 -10.28 -4.05
N CYS A 66 2.89 -11.28 -3.17
CA CYS A 66 3.95 -12.31 -3.13
C CYS A 66 3.92 -13.10 -4.46
N HIS A 67 2.72 -13.45 -4.91
CA HIS A 67 2.47 -13.93 -6.26
C HIS A 67 1.73 -12.86 -7.09
N GLY A 68 2.02 -12.80 -8.39
CA GLY A 68 1.54 -11.70 -9.25
C GLY A 68 0.03 -11.48 -9.22
N VAL A 69 -0.78 -12.53 -9.41
CA VAL A 69 -2.26 -12.40 -9.50
C VAL A 69 -2.91 -11.95 -8.18
N GLU A 70 -2.29 -12.26 -7.04
CA GLU A 70 -2.76 -11.87 -5.71
C GLU A 70 -2.59 -10.36 -5.45
N GLY A 71 -1.73 -9.70 -6.24
CA GLY A 71 -1.43 -8.28 -6.11
C GLY A 71 -2.63 -7.37 -6.28
N TYR A 72 -3.59 -7.70 -7.16
CA TYR A 72 -4.77 -6.87 -7.38
C TYR A 72 -5.70 -6.81 -6.17
N CYS A 73 -5.99 -7.97 -5.59
CA CYS A 73 -6.84 -8.08 -4.41
C CYS A 73 -6.15 -7.44 -3.20
N GLY A 74 -4.88 -7.81 -2.94
CA GLY A 74 -4.12 -7.29 -1.82
C GLY A 74 -3.89 -5.78 -1.90
N SER A 75 -3.61 -5.24 -3.09
CA SER A 75 -3.50 -3.79 -3.30
C SER A 75 -4.81 -3.08 -2.99
N GLY A 76 -5.95 -3.61 -3.43
CA GLY A 76 -7.26 -3.04 -3.11
C GLY A 76 -7.54 -2.97 -1.61
N VAL A 77 -7.15 -3.99 -0.84
CA VAL A 77 -7.25 -3.97 0.62
C VAL A 77 -6.36 -2.89 1.23
N GLN A 78 -5.11 -2.76 0.76
CA GLN A 78 -4.17 -1.74 1.23
C GLN A 78 -4.65 -0.32 0.91
N VAL A 79 -5.15 -0.08 -0.30
CA VAL A 79 -5.74 1.22 -0.72
C VAL A 79 -6.92 1.57 0.17
N TYR A 80 -7.84 0.63 0.40
CA TYR A 80 -9.00 0.88 1.27
C TYR A 80 -8.56 1.21 2.71
N ALA A 81 -7.65 0.41 3.28
CA ALA A 81 -7.13 0.62 4.63
C ALA A 81 -6.40 1.98 4.76
N ALA A 82 -5.60 2.35 3.75
CA ALA A 82 -4.91 3.64 3.72
C ALA A 82 -5.88 4.82 3.70
N GLN A 83 -7.10 4.66 3.19
CA GLN A 83 -8.12 5.70 3.17
C GLN A 83 -9.09 5.65 4.37
N ASP A 84 -9.13 4.55 5.14
CA ASP A 84 -10.01 4.38 6.29
C ASP A 84 -9.46 5.10 7.55
N ALA A 85 -9.93 6.33 7.78
CA ALA A 85 -9.54 7.13 8.93
C ALA A 85 -9.82 6.46 10.29
N LYS A 86 -10.86 5.63 10.41
CA LYS A 86 -11.18 4.95 11.68
C LYS A 86 -10.17 3.85 11.98
N TRP A 87 -9.80 3.08 10.97
CA TRP A 87 -8.75 2.08 11.06
C TRP A 87 -7.41 2.70 11.49
N ARG A 88 -6.97 3.76 10.79
CA ARG A 88 -5.70 4.43 11.09
C ARG A 88 -5.68 5.05 12.50
N ALA A 89 -6.77 5.74 12.88
CA ALA A 89 -6.89 6.31 14.22
C ALA A 89 -6.84 5.23 15.31
N LYS A 90 -7.42 4.05 15.07
CA LYS A 90 -7.38 2.93 16.01
C LYS A 90 -5.96 2.36 16.16
N ALA A 91 -5.21 2.21 15.07
CA ALA A 91 -3.82 1.76 15.12
C ALA A 91 -2.95 2.76 15.92
N LEU A 92 -3.07 4.05 15.60
CA LEU A 92 -2.35 5.12 16.30
C LEU A 92 -2.68 5.16 17.80
N ALA A 93 -3.96 5.10 18.18
CA ALA A 93 -4.39 5.07 19.58
C ALA A 93 -3.88 3.83 20.35
N GLY A 94 -3.61 2.73 19.63
CA GLY A 94 -2.99 1.53 20.18
C GLY A 94 -1.46 1.59 20.30
N GLY A 95 -0.83 2.69 19.87
CA GLY A 95 0.63 2.83 19.79
C GLY A 95 1.25 1.90 18.75
N VAL A 96 0.52 1.62 17.66
CA VAL A 96 0.97 0.73 16.58
C VAL A 96 1.22 1.55 15.33
N ALA A 97 2.44 1.50 14.80
CA ALA A 97 2.72 1.95 13.44
C ALA A 97 2.30 0.86 12.45
N VAL A 98 1.79 1.25 11.29
CA VAL A 98 1.38 0.32 10.22
C VAL A 98 2.30 0.49 9.03
N LEU A 99 2.97 -0.59 8.62
CA LEU A 99 3.80 -0.62 7.42
C LEU A 99 3.06 -1.35 6.31
N TYR A 100 2.73 -0.64 5.24
CA TYR A 100 2.18 -1.22 4.02
C TYR A 100 3.32 -1.50 3.05
N ILE A 101 3.43 -2.73 2.56
CA ILE A 101 4.32 -3.13 1.47
C ILE A 101 3.45 -3.49 0.28
N HIS A 102 3.32 -2.54 -0.64
CA HIS A 102 2.58 -2.70 -1.88
C HIS A 102 3.48 -3.29 -2.96
N ALA A 103 3.03 -4.41 -3.52
CA ALA A 103 3.70 -5.19 -4.53
C ALA A 103 5.10 -5.68 -4.12
N LEU A 104 5.16 -6.65 -3.19
CA LEU A 104 6.41 -7.28 -2.74
C LEU A 104 7.23 -7.85 -3.91
N ASN A 105 6.52 -8.44 -4.88
CA ASN A 105 7.07 -8.93 -6.14
C ASN A 105 6.28 -8.29 -7.29
N PRO A 106 6.65 -7.05 -7.69
CA PRO A 106 5.90 -6.26 -8.67
C PRO A 106 6.00 -6.79 -10.10
#